data_AF-A0A9E4WW28-F1
#
_entry.id   AF-A0A9E4WW28-F1
#
_cell.length_a   1.000
_cell.length_b   1.000
_cell.length_c   1.000
_cell.angle_alpha   90.00
_cell.angle_beta   90.00
_cell.angle_gamma   90.00
#
_symmetry.space_group_name_H-M   'P 1'
#
loop_
_entity.id
_entity.type
_entity.pdbx_description
1 polymer ?
#
loop_
_entity_poly.entity_id
_entity_poly.type
_entity_poly.pdbx_seq_one_letter_code
_entity_poly.pdbx_strand_id
1 'polypeptide(L)'
;SIAEIAESRGLSPNTIVNHLQRLLTAGEQLDLGHLMPPDDRVARIKAAFQQTGDERLAPVRELLGEDYSYEELALVRLDMRHRGMFD
;
A
#
# COMPACT_ATOMS: atom_id res chain seq x y z
N SER A 1 -2.12 -5.23 11.46
CA SER A 1 -1.94 -5.31 10.00
C SER A 1 -3.27 -5.07 9.30
N ILE A 2 -3.27 -4.83 7.99
CA ILE A 2 -4.50 -4.77 7.18
C ILE A 2 -5.22 -6.12 7.22
N ALA A 3 -4.47 -7.23 7.19
CA ALA A 3 -5.05 -8.57 7.32
C ALA A 3 -5.85 -8.74 8.62
N GLU A 4 -5.33 -8.29 9.76
CA GLU A 4 -6.03 -8.36 11.06
C GLU A 4 -7.28 -7.47 11.10
N ILE A 5 -7.24 -6.27 10.50
CA ILE A 5 -8.41 -5.39 10.40
C ILE A 5 -9.48 -6.03 9.50
N ALA A 6 -9.06 -6.69 8.42
CA ALA A 6 -9.94 -7.39 7.51
C ALA A 6 -10.63 -8.57 8.21
N GLU A 7 -9.84 -9.40 8.91
CA GLU A 7 -10.34 -10.55 9.66
C GLU A 7 -11.34 -10.15 10.76
N SER A 8 -10.96 -9.19 11.62
CA SER A 8 -11.81 -8.71 12.72
C SER A 8 -13.15 -8.11 12.25
N ARG A 9 -13.21 -7.67 11.00
CA ARG A 9 -14.41 -7.05 10.39
C ARG A 9 -15.14 -7.96 9.41
N GLY A 10 -14.66 -9.17 9.14
CA GLY A 10 -15.21 -10.06 8.11
C GLY A 10 -15.14 -9.48 6.70
N LEU A 11 -14.09 -8.71 6.39
CA LEU A 11 -13.87 -8.05 5.10
C LEU A 11 -12.61 -8.60 4.41
N SER A 12 -12.43 -8.26 3.14
CA SER A 12 -11.16 -8.55 2.44
C SER A 12 -10.11 -7.47 2.74
N PRO A 13 -8.80 -7.80 2.74
CA PRO A 13 -7.72 -6.81 2.82
C PRO A 13 -7.87 -5.68 1.79
N ASN A 14 -8.27 -6.02 0.57
CA ASN A 14 -8.52 -5.05 -0.50
C ASN A 14 -9.67 -4.08 -0.16
N THR A 15 -10.73 -4.58 0.50
CA THR A 15 -11.82 -3.73 0.99
C THR A 15 -11.33 -2.73 2.04
N ILE A 16 -10.44 -3.15 2.94
CA ILE A 16 -9.85 -2.26 3.95
C ILE A 16 -8.99 -1.19 3.27
N VAL A 17 -8.12 -1.57 2.32
CA VAL A 17 -7.30 -0.60 1.56
C VAL A 17 -8.19 0.42 0.83
N ASN A 18 -9.28 -0.03 0.19
CA ASN A 18 -10.22 0.87 -0.47
C ASN A 18 -10.92 1.81 0.52
N HIS A 19 -11.24 1.36 1.74
CA HIS A 19 -11.76 2.24 2.79
C HIS A 19 -10.73 3.30 3.20
N LEU A 20 -9.48 2.91 3.42
CA LEU A 20 -8.40 3.85 3.76
C LEU A 20 -8.20 4.89 2.65
N GLN A 21 -8.22 4.47 1.39
CA GLN A 21 -8.15 5.39 0.25
C GLN A 21 -9.28 6.41 0.25
N ARG A 22 -10.52 5.97 0.46
CA ARG A 22 -11.68 6.87 0.50
C ARG A 22 -11.57 7.90 1.63
N LEU A 23 -11.06 7.49 2.80
CA LEU A 23 -10.86 8.39 3.93
C LEU A 23 -9.80 9.45 3.63
N LEU A 24 -8.64 9.06 3.09
CA LEU A 24 -7.60 9.99 2.67
C LEU A 24 -8.09 10.97 1.61
N THR A 25 -8.83 10.49 0.59
CA THR A 25 -9.43 11.36 -0.44
C THR A 25 -10.49 12.31 0.13
N ALA A 26 -11.19 11.92 1.20
CA ALA A 26 -12.13 12.78 1.90
C ALA A 26 -11.45 13.85 2.77
N GLY A 27 -10.12 13.87 2.85
CA GLY A 27 -9.34 14.81 3.66
C GLY A 27 -9.19 14.41 5.12
N GLU A 28 -9.53 13.16 5.47
CA GLU A 28 -9.33 12.66 6.82
C GLU A 28 -7.84 12.51 7.12
N GLN A 29 -7.42 13.00 8.28
CA GLN A 29 -6.05 12.80 8.76
C GLN A 29 -5.93 11.39 9.33
N LEU A 30 -5.24 10.52 8.61
CA LEU A 30 -4.94 9.15 9.02
C LEU A 30 -3.45 8.97 9.22
N ASP A 31 -3.07 8.49 10.41
CA ASP A 31 -1.71 7.97 10.63
C ASP A 31 -1.64 6.53 10.10
N LEU A 32 -0.97 6.36 8.95
CA LEU A 32 -0.68 5.05 8.38
C LEU A 32 0.61 4.44 8.96
N GLY A 33 1.38 5.16 9.77
CA GLY A 33 2.71 4.75 10.22
C GLY A 33 2.72 3.38 10.88
N HIS A 34 1.70 3.04 11.67
CA HIS A 34 1.59 1.74 12.34
C HIS A 34 1.25 0.58 11.39
N LEU A 35 0.78 0.89 10.18
CA LEU A 35 0.46 -0.09 9.15
C LEU A 35 1.62 -0.26 8.17
N MET A 36 2.46 0.76 8.01
CA MET A 36 3.56 0.76 7.05
C MET A 36 4.62 -0.31 7.39
N PRO A 37 5.23 -0.94 6.38
CA PRO A 37 6.40 -1.76 6.61
C PRO A 37 7.60 -0.91 7.07
N PRO A 38 8.69 -1.53 7.52
CA PRO A 38 9.96 -0.85 7.80
C PRO A 38 10.43 0.07 6.67
N ASP A 39 11.08 1.19 7.02
CA ASP A 39 11.47 2.25 6.08
C ASP A 39 12.33 1.76 4.90
N ASP A 40 13.21 0.79 5.13
CA ASP A 40 14.05 0.19 4.08
C ASP A 40 13.21 -0.56 3.04
N ARG A 41 12.16 -1.25 3.49
CA ARG A 41 11.19 -1.92 2.62
C ARG A 41 10.31 -0.92 1.89
N VAL A 42 9.87 0.14 2.57
CA VAL A 42 9.13 1.25 1.93
C VAL A 42 9.94 1.84 0.78
N ALA A 43 11.22 2.14 1.00
CA ALA A 43 12.10 2.69 -0.02
C ALA A 43 12.24 1.76 -1.23
N ARG A 44 12.42 0.45 -1.00
CA ARG A 44 12.50 -0.54 -2.08
C ARG A 44 11.19 -0.64 -2.87
N ILE A 45 10.05 -0.65 -2.19
CA ILE A 45 8.74 -0.71 -2.86
C ILE A 45 8.50 0.55 -3.69
N LYS A 46 8.83 1.74 -3.17
CA LYS A 46 8.73 3.01 -3.93
C LYS A 46 9.59 2.97 -5.20
N ALA A 47 10.84 2.52 -5.08
CA ALA A 47 11.72 2.38 -6.23
C ALA A 47 11.19 1.38 -7.27
N ALA A 48 10.59 0.27 -6.82
CA ALA A 48 9.99 -0.72 -7.71
C ALA A 48 8.78 -0.15 -8.47
N PHE A 49 7.88 0.59 -7.81
CA PHE A 49 6.78 1.30 -8.49
C PHE A 49 7.31 2.25 -9.57
N GLN A 50 8.33 3.06 -9.23
CA GLN A 50 8.96 3.98 -10.18
C GLN A 50 9.59 3.25 -11.37
N GLN A 51 10.24 2.11 -11.13
CA GLN A 51 10.84 1.29 -12.18
C GLN A 51 9.80 0.65 -13.10
N THR A 52 8.66 0.21 -12.56
CA THR A 52 7.57 -0.36 -13.35
C THR A 52 6.80 0.69 -14.15
N GLY A 53 6.80 1.95 -13.70
CA GLY A 53 6.07 3.04 -14.34
C GLY A 53 4.54 2.85 -14.31
N ASP A 54 4.02 1.96 -13.47
CA ASP A 54 2.59 1.73 -13.27
C ASP A 54 2.24 1.54 -11.79
N GLU A 55 0.94 1.51 -11.48
CA GLU A 55 0.43 1.32 -10.11
C GLU A 55 -0.04 -0.12 -9.81
N ARG A 56 0.20 -1.07 -10.71
CA ARG A 56 -0.22 -2.47 -10.56
C ARG A 56 0.72 -3.17 -9.60
N LEU A 57 0.14 -3.92 -8.66
CA LEU A 57 0.93 -4.60 -7.62
C LEU A 57 1.69 -5.81 -8.17
N ALA A 58 1.15 -6.49 -9.19
CA ALA A 58 1.75 -7.73 -9.69
C ALA A 58 3.16 -7.50 -10.31
N PRO A 59 3.37 -6.54 -11.24
CA PRO A 59 4.71 -6.26 -11.77
C PRO A 59 5.71 -5.84 -10.68
N VAL A 60 5.25 -5.05 -9.71
CA VAL A 60 6.07 -4.61 -8.58
C VAL A 60 6.49 -5.78 -7.70
N ARG A 61 5.58 -6.72 -7.44
CA ARG A 61 5.89 -7.93 -6.67
C ARG A 61 6.81 -8.87 -7.43
N GLU A 62 6.63 -9.02 -8.73
CA GLU A 62 7.52 -9.80 -9.60
C GLU A 62 8.95 -9.24 -9.57
N LEU A 63 9.10 -7.92 -9.56
CA LEU A 63 10.40 -7.24 -9.45
C LEU A 63 11.06 -7.41 -8.07
N LEU A 64 10.27 -7.38 -7.00
CA LEU A 64 10.78 -7.43 -5.62
C LEU A 64 10.97 -8.84 -5.06
N GLY A 65 10.23 -9.82 -5.59
CA GLY A 65 10.22 -11.21 -5.13
C GLY A 65 9.12 -11.52 -4.10
N GLU A 66 8.98 -12.81 -3.76
CA GLU A 66 7.89 -13.31 -2.92
C GLU A 66 7.97 -12.87 -1.44
N ASP A 67 9.14 -12.41 -1.00
CA ASP A 67 9.37 -11.85 0.33
C ASP A 67 8.60 -10.52 0.56
N TYR A 68 7.98 -9.96 -0.48
CA TYR A 68 7.13 -8.79 -0.38
C TYR A 68 5.66 -9.19 -0.53
N SER A 69 4.89 -8.87 0.50
CA SER A 69 3.45 -9.17 0.52
C SER A 69 2.68 -8.14 -0.31
N TYR A 70 1.55 -8.58 -0.90
CA TYR A 70 0.64 -7.66 -1.57
C TYR A 70 0.07 -6.58 -0.62
N GLU A 71 0.02 -6.86 0.68
CA GLU A 71 -0.39 -5.91 1.70
C GLU A 71 0.58 -4.72 1.80
N GLU A 72 1.88 -4.99 1.92
CA GLU A 72 2.91 -3.94 1.98
C GLU A 72 2.91 -3.08 0.72
N LEU A 73 2.81 -3.73 -0.45
CA LEU A 73 2.75 -3.06 -1.74
C LEU A 73 1.50 -2.16 -1.84
N ALA A 74 0.35 -2.63 -1.37
CA ALA A 74 -0.88 -1.84 -1.40
C ALA A 74 -0.81 -0.62 -0.49
N LEU A 75 -0.22 -0.74 0.69
CA LEU A 75 -0.03 0.36 1.64
C LEU A 75 0.93 1.43 1.14
N VAL A 76 2.09 1.01 0.61
CA VAL A 76 3.05 1.96 0.03
C VAL A 76 2.47 2.66 -1.19
N ARG A 77 1.74 1.95 -2.06
CA ARG A 77 1.01 2.58 -3.18
C ARG A 77 0.00 3.61 -2.70
N LEU A 78 -0.72 3.31 -1.61
CA LEU A 78 -1.70 4.22 -1.04
C LEU A 78 -1.03 5.53 -0.55
N ASP A 79 0.10 5.42 0.17
CA ASP A 79 0.93 6.57 0.59
C ASP A 79 1.43 7.37 -0.62
N MET A 80 1.93 6.69 -1.66
CA MET A 80 2.40 7.34 -2.89
C MET A 80 1.28 8.09 -3.63
N ARG A 81 0.09 7.50 -3.77
CA ARG A 81 -1.07 8.17 -4.37
C ARG A 81 -1.50 9.39 -3.57
N HIS A 82 -1.56 9.27 -2.25
CA HIS A 82 -1.93 10.39 -1.37
C HIS A 82 -0.94 11.56 -1.48
N ARG A 83 0.33 11.28 -1.75
CA ARG A 83 1.39 12.29 -1.97
C ARG A 83 1.46 12.80 -3.42
N GLY A 84 0.60 12.31 -4.33
CA GLY A 84 0.64 12.70 -5.75
C GLY A 84 1.89 12.22 -6.49
N MET A 85 2.41 11.04 -6.14
CA MET A 85 3.65 10.48 -6.73
C MET A 85 3.43 9.63 -7.99
N PHE A 86 2.21 9.63 -8.53
CA PHE A 86 1.88 8.99 -9.79
C PHE A 86 1.33 10.07 -10.73
N ASP A 87 1.84 10.09 -11.96
CA ASP A 87 1.48 11.03 -13.03
C ASP A 87 0.20 10.60 -13.78
#